data_AF-A0A6V7IFC2-F1
#
_entry.id   AF-A0A6V7IFC2-F1
#
_cell.length_a   1.000
_cell.length_b   1.000
_cell.length_c   1.000
_cell.angle_alpha   90.00
_cell.angle_beta   90.00
_cell.angle_gamma   90.00
#
_symmetry.space_group_name_H-M   'P 1'
#
loop_
_entity.id
_entity.type
_entity.pdbx_description
1 polymer ?
#
loop_
_entity_poly.entity_id
_entity_poly.type
_entity_poly.pdbx_seq_one_letter_code
_entity_poly.pdbx_strand_id
1 'polypeptide(L)' 'GDSGSALVCYDVAVGVLSTGTANVNYAATFTKIADHVKFIDKAIDITTKQYNL' A
#
# COMPACT_ATOMS: atom_id res chain seq x y z
N GLY A 1 -12.28 -8.34 -5.37
CA GLY A 1 -11.06 -8.29 -6.20
C GLY A 1 -10.16 -7.35 -5.46
N ASP A 2 -9.26 -7.91 -4.66
CA ASP A 2 -8.81 -7.22 -3.44
C ASP A 2 -7.45 -6.52 -3.64
N SER A 3 -6.90 -6.59 -4.85
CA SER A 3 -5.72 -5.83 -5.26
C SER A 3 -5.88 -4.34 -4.93
N GLY A 4 -4.87 -3.76 -4.31
CA GLY A 4 -4.90 -2.39 -3.77
C GLY A 4 -5.27 -2.30 -2.29
N SER A 5 -5.79 -3.37 -1.68
CA SER A 5 -6.15 -3.38 -0.25
C SER A 5 -4.90 -3.32 0.64
N ALA A 6 -5.03 -2.70 1.82
CA ALA A 6 -3.95 -2.58 2.77
C ALA A 6 -3.72 -3.87 3.57
N LEU A 7 -2.46 -4.27 3.70
CA LEU A 7 -2.01 -5.15 4.77
C LEU A 7 -1.66 -4.29 5.99
N VAL A 8 -2.39 -4.50 7.08
CA VAL A 8 -2.22 -3.76 8.33
C VAL A 8 -1.61 -4.65 9.39
N CYS A 9 -0.52 -4.20 10.00
CA CYS A 9 0.14 -4.85 11.13
C CYS A 9 0.34 -3.79 12.22
N TYR A 10 -0.11 -4.07 13.45
CA TYR A 10 -0.01 -3.13 14.58
C TYR A 10 -0.54 -1.73 14.25
N ASP A 11 -1.72 -1.67 13.62
CA ASP A 11 -2.38 -0.44 13.16
C ASP A 11 -1.60 0.41 12.14
N VAL A 12 -0.53 -0.17 11.55
CA VAL A 12 0.26 0.47 10.49
C VAL A 12 0.03 -0.25 9.17
N ALA A 13 -0.24 0.51 8.10
CA ALA A 13 -0.26 -0.03 6.74
C ALA A 13 1.18 -0.36 6.32
N VAL A 14 1.49 -1.65 6.21
CA VAL A 14 2.84 -2.14 5.89
C VAL A 14 2.97 -2.66 4.46
N GLY A 15 1.84 -3.01 3.82
CA GLY A 15 1.83 -3.48 2.44
C GLY A 15 0.54 -3.15 1.69
N VAL A 16 0.61 -3.23 0.37
CA VAL A 16 -0.55 -3.13 -0.54
C VAL A 16 -0.68 -4.43 -1.31
N LEU A 17 -1.84 -5.07 -1.29
CA LEU A 17 -2.07 -6.33 -1.99
C LEU A 17 -1.85 -6.14 -3.49
N SER A 18 -0.88 -6.86 -4.05
CA SER A 18 -0.56 -6.82 -5.48
C SER A 18 -1.35 -7.93 -6.19
N THR A 19 -0.97 -9.19 -5.95
CA THR A 19 -1.70 -10.35 -6.42
C THR A 19 -1.99 -11.32 -5.29
N GLY A 20 -3.23 -11.77 -5.23
CA GLY A 20 -3.69 -12.81 -4.32
C GLY A 20 -4.26 -13.96 -5.13
N THR A 21 -4.13 -15.18 -4.58
CA THR A 21 -4.80 -16.36 -5.12
C THR A 21 -5.68 -16.96 -4.05
N ALA A 22 -6.81 -17.54 -4.45
CA ALA A 22 -7.68 -18.30 -3.55
C ALA A 22 -7.06 -19.64 -3.10
N ASN A 23 -5.87 -19.98 -3.60
CA ASN A 23 -5.16 -21.20 -3.25
C ASN A 23 -4.41 -21.03 -1.92
N VAL A 24 -4.80 -21.81 -0.91
CA VAL A 24 -4.25 -21.79 0.45
C VAL A 24 -2.76 -22.16 0.55
N ASN A 25 -2.19 -22.76 -0.49
CA ASN A 25 -0.78 -23.14 -0.51
C ASN A 25 0.15 -22.02 -1.03
N TYR A 26 -0.41 -20.90 -1.49
CA TYR A 26 0.36 -19.78 -2.03
C TYR A 26 0.02 -18.52 -1.25
N ALA A 27 1.05 -17.89 -0.68
CA ALA A 27 0.89 -16.59 -0.06
C ALA A 27 0.55 -15.53 -1.11
N ALA A 28 -0.31 -14.58 -0.72
CA ALA A 28 -0.50 -13.36 -1.48
C ALA A 28 0.80 -12.53 -1.48
N THR A 29 1.02 -11.77 -2.55
CA THR A 29 2.15 -10.86 -2.65
C THR A 29 1.71 -9.43 -2.37
N PHE A 30 2.53 -8.71 -1.62
CA PHE A 30 2.26 -7.34 -1.22
C PHE A 30 3.42 -6.45 -1.65
N THR A 31 3.09 -5.27 -2.18
CA THR A 31 4.07 -4.19 -2.33
C THR A 31 4.42 -3.66 -0.95
N LYS A 32 5.69 -3.70 -0.57
CA LYS A 32 6.16 -3.26 0.75
C LYS A 32 6.19 -1.73 0.83
N ILE A 33 5.32 -1.15 1.66
CA ILE A 33 5.14 0.31 1.75
C ILE A 33 6.43 1.01 2.18
N ALA A 34 7.19 0.40 3.11
CA ALA A 34 8.43 0.95 3.64
C ALA A 34 9.46 1.31 2.55
N ASP A 35 9.48 0.58 1.43
CA ASP A 35 10.44 0.80 0.34
C ASP A 35 10.06 2.02 -0.53
N HIS A 36 8.84 2.55 -0.35
CA HIS A 36 8.27 3.64 -1.14
C HIS A 36 7.89 4.89 -0.34
N VAL A 37 8.17 4.95 0.97
CA VAL A 37 7.75 6.05 1.84
C VAL A 37 8.14 7.44 1.32
N LYS A 38 9.37 7.60 0.79
CA LYS A 38 9.83 8.89 0.21
C LYS A 38 8.99 9.35 -0.98
N PHE A 39 8.54 8.40 -1.81
CA PHE A 39 7.69 8.71 -2.94
C PHE A 39 6.29 9.07 -2.46
N ILE A 40 5.75 8.33 -1.49
CA ILE A 40 4.43 8.57 -0.90
C ILE A 40 4.37 9.96 -0.26
N ASP A 41 5.36 10.33 0.56
CA ASP A 41 5.44 11.64 1.20
C ASP A 41 5.42 12.78 0.17
N LYS A 42 6.20 12.63 -0.90
CA LYS A 42 6.24 13.61 -1.99
C LYS A 42 4.90 13.72 -2.72
N ALA A 43 4.24 12.59 -2.98
CA ALA A 43 2.95 12.57 -3.65
C ALA A 43 1.86 13.25 -2.80
N ILE A 44 1.87 13.01 -1.49
CA ILE A 44 0.97 13.67 -0.55
C ILE A 44 1.21 15.18 -0.56
N ASP A 45 2.46 15.65 -0.40
CA ASP A 45 2.78 17.09 -0.39
C ASP A 45 2.33 17.80 -1.68
N ILE A 46 2.59 17.19 -2.84
CA ILE A 46 2.11 17.72 -4.13
C ILE A 46 0.58 17.82 -4.14
N THR A 47 -0.11 16.77 -3.68
CA THR A 47 -1.57 16.72 -3.66
C THR A 47 -2.15 17.77 -2.73
N THR A 48 -1.63 17.88 -1.50
CA THR A 48 -2.06 18.89 -0.52
C THR A 48 -1.92 20.30 -1.08
N LYS A 49 -0.79 20.63 -1.70
CA LYS A 49 -0.57 21.94 -2.34
C LYS A 49 -1.48 22.19 -3.52
N GLN A 50 -1.73 21.18 -4.35
CA GLN A 50 -2.57 21.32 -5.54
C GLN A 50 -4.05 21.54 -5.18
N TYR A 51 -4.52 20.92 -4.10
CA TYR A 51 -5.93 20.93 -3.74
C TYR A 51 -6.25 21.82 -2.51
N ASN A 52 -5.27 22.55 -1.97
CA ASN A 52 -5.40 23.36 -0.74
C ASN A 52 -6.06 22.58 0.41
N LEU A 53 -5.68 21.30 0.55
CA LEU A 53 -6.14 20.42 1.63
C LEU A 53 -5.45 20.74 2.95
#